data_AF-A0A3N5MXW7-F1
#
_entry.id   AF-A0A3N5MXW7-F1
#
_cell.length_a   1.000
_cell.length_b   1.000
_cell.length_c   1.000
_cell.angle_alpha   90.00
_cell.angle_beta   90.00
_cell.angle_gamma   90.00
#
_symmetry.space_group_name_H-M   'P 1'
#
loop_
_entity.id
_entity.type
_entity.pdbx_description
1 polymer ?
#
loop_
_entity_poly.entity_id
_entity_poly.type
_entity_poly.pdbx_seq_one_letter_code
_entity_poly.pdbx_strand_id
1 'polypeptide(L)'
;VNRYRQKPCGIGLVHGFGFKGGAIASSVSHDAHNIVAVGTGDTELLWAIDEVIKARGAMVAVRGNTRTLLPLDCCGLMSTLPYPQVAARLSDLHKTTVLMGGIVDPFMYLSFLSLTVIPSLRITDRGLFDAAAFRDVPLFLE
;
A
#
# COMPACT_ATOMS: atom_id res chain seq x y z
N VAL A 1 -4.71 -3.02 -6.44
CA VAL A 1 -4.76 -4.30 -7.19
C VAL A 1 -5.77 -5.24 -6.54
N ASN A 2 -6.77 -5.72 -7.27
CA ASN A 2 -7.72 -6.69 -6.70
C ASN A 2 -7.05 -8.06 -6.56
N ARG A 3 -7.06 -8.62 -5.35
CA ARG A 3 -6.42 -9.92 -5.07
C ARG A 3 -7.38 -11.11 -5.01
N TYR A 4 -8.69 -10.86 -5.11
CA TYR A 4 -9.74 -11.88 -5.03
C TYR A 4 -10.33 -12.20 -6.41
N ARG A 5 -10.18 -11.29 -7.38
CA ARG A 5 -10.67 -11.41 -8.76
C ARG A 5 -9.66 -10.77 -9.70
N GLN A 6 -9.42 -11.43 -10.83
CA GLN A 6 -8.60 -10.88 -11.89
C GLN A 6 -9.35 -9.74 -12.59
N LYS A 7 -8.87 -8.51 -12.41
CA LYS A 7 -9.38 -7.31 -13.09
C LYS A 7 -8.29 -6.24 -13.19
N PRO A 8 -8.46 -5.19 -14.02
CA PRO A 8 -7.52 -4.08 -14.09
C PRO A 8 -7.28 -3.42 -12.73
N CYS A 9 -6.11 -2.80 -12.57
CA CYS A 9 -5.76 -2.08 -11.35
C CYS A 9 -6.32 -0.66 -11.38
N GLY A 10 -7.02 -0.28 -10.32
CA GLY A 10 -7.28 1.14 -10.04
C GLY A 10 -5.99 1.91 -9.78
N ILE A 11 -5.90 3.10 -10.38
CA ILE A 11 -4.78 4.03 -10.23
C ILE A 11 -5.30 5.40 -9.78
N GLY A 12 -4.44 6.17 -9.13
CA GLY A 12 -4.72 7.56 -8.77
C GLY A 12 -3.50 8.28 -8.24
N LEU A 13 -3.62 9.59 -8.07
CA LEU A 13 -2.58 10.45 -7.54
C LEU A 13 -2.83 10.70 -6.07
N VAL A 14 -1.78 10.59 -5.26
CA VAL A 14 -1.83 10.87 -3.82
C VAL A 14 -0.69 11.80 -3.45
N HIS A 15 -0.95 12.71 -2.52
CA HIS A 15 0.04 13.62 -1.97
C HIS A 15 0.13 13.44 -0.45
N GLY A 16 1.23 13.92 0.15
CA GLY A 16 1.40 13.93 1.61
C GLY A 16 2.24 12.79 2.19
N PHE A 17 2.62 11.77 1.40
CA PHE A 17 3.51 10.70 1.90
C PHE A 17 4.97 11.12 2.08
N GLY A 18 5.41 12.23 1.48
CA GLY A 18 6.77 12.79 1.64
C GLY A 18 7.87 12.13 0.80
N PHE A 19 7.60 10.97 0.21
CA PHE A 19 8.60 10.20 -0.53
C PHE A 19 9.30 11.00 -1.65
N LYS A 20 10.62 10.86 -1.71
CA LYS A 20 11.52 11.41 -2.75
C LYS A 20 12.05 10.33 -3.71
N GLY A 21 11.75 9.07 -3.41
CA GLY A 21 12.16 7.87 -4.13
C GLY A 21 11.54 6.67 -3.43
N GLY A 22 11.38 5.55 -4.12
CA GLY A 22 10.84 4.32 -3.54
C GLY A 22 9.33 4.20 -3.59
N ALA A 23 8.87 3.07 -3.04
CA ALA A 23 7.46 2.70 -2.94
C ALA A 23 7.21 1.83 -1.71
N ILE A 24 5.98 1.84 -1.22
CA ILE A 24 5.46 0.87 -0.26
C ILE A 24 4.25 0.16 -0.83
N ALA A 25 4.03 -1.08 -0.43
CA ALA A 25 2.84 -1.86 -0.72
C ALA A 25 2.38 -2.66 0.50
N SER A 26 1.08 -2.89 0.60
CA SER A 26 0.48 -3.65 1.71
C SER A 26 -0.72 -4.45 1.24
N SER A 27 -0.92 -5.62 1.84
CA SER A 27 -2.18 -6.37 1.78
C SER A 27 -3.20 -5.96 2.84
N VAL A 28 -2.83 -5.07 3.76
CA VAL A 28 -3.73 -4.45 4.74
C VAL A 28 -4.21 -3.11 4.17
N SER A 29 -5.47 -3.10 3.73
CA SER A 29 -6.11 -1.96 3.05
C SER A 29 -7.58 -1.93 3.46
N HIS A 30 -7.91 -1.15 4.46
CA HIS A 30 -9.24 -1.11 5.07
C HIS A 30 -10.32 -0.71 4.05
N ASP A 31 -11.45 -1.40 3.93
CA ASP A 31 -11.81 -2.70 4.53
C ASP A 31 -11.87 -3.83 3.50
N ALA A 32 -11.61 -3.54 2.22
CA ALA A 32 -11.61 -4.55 1.16
C ALA A 32 -10.39 -5.48 1.24
N HIS A 33 -9.29 -5.02 1.85
CA HIS A 33 -8.01 -5.71 1.95
C HIS A 33 -7.52 -6.20 0.58
N ASN A 34 -7.63 -5.35 -0.44
CA ASN A 34 -6.91 -5.52 -1.70
C ASN A 34 -5.44 -5.10 -1.51
N ILE A 35 -4.56 -5.43 -2.46
CA ILE A 35 -3.19 -4.91 -2.41
C ILE A 35 -3.24 -3.43 -2.79
N VAL A 36 -2.71 -2.58 -1.91
CA VAL A 36 -2.58 -1.13 -2.10
C VAL A 36 -1.11 -0.77 -2.10
N ALA A 37 -0.71 0.18 -2.94
CA ALA A 37 0.67 0.63 -3.05
C ALA A 37 0.72 2.13 -3.34
N VAL A 38 1.77 2.79 -2.88
CA VAL A 38 2.09 4.19 -3.18
C VAL A 38 3.60 4.31 -3.36
N GLY A 39 4.02 5.11 -4.33
CA GLY A 39 5.42 5.28 -4.67
C GLY A 39 5.62 6.43 -5.63
N THR A 40 6.87 6.66 -5.98
CA THR A 40 7.29 7.79 -6.83
C THR A 40 7.62 7.40 -8.27
N GLY A 41 7.62 6.10 -8.59
CA GLY A 41 7.84 5.58 -9.93
C GLY A 41 7.34 4.15 -10.11
N ASP A 42 7.03 3.80 -11.35
CA ASP A 42 6.38 2.53 -11.72
C ASP A 42 7.22 1.31 -11.36
N THR A 43 8.54 1.37 -11.58
CA THR A 43 9.44 0.23 -11.32
C THR A 43 9.41 -0.22 -9.86
N GLU A 44 9.53 0.72 -8.92
CA GLU A 44 9.55 0.41 -7.49
C GLU A 44 8.16 0.03 -6.98
N LEU A 45 7.09 0.63 -7.53
CA LEU A 45 5.71 0.23 -7.29
C LEU A 45 5.46 -1.23 -7.68
N LEU A 46 5.87 -1.61 -8.90
CA LEU A 46 5.72 -2.97 -9.40
C LEU A 46 6.52 -3.96 -8.55
N TRP A 47 7.75 -3.62 -8.16
CA TRP A 47 8.53 -4.46 -7.24
C TRP A 47 7.84 -4.61 -5.88
N ALA A 48 7.34 -3.53 -5.28
CA ALA A 48 6.66 -3.61 -3.99
C ALA A 48 5.40 -4.49 -4.06
N ILE A 49 4.59 -4.33 -5.11
CA ILE A 49 3.39 -5.12 -5.35
C ILE A 49 3.74 -6.60 -5.56
N ASP A 50 4.74 -6.89 -6.40
CA ASP A 50 5.18 -8.26 -6.70
C ASP A 50 5.67 -9.00 -5.45
N GLU A 51 6.41 -8.32 -4.56
CA GLU A 51 6.81 -8.90 -3.27
C GLU A 51 5.61 -9.22 -2.37
N VAL A 52 4.57 -8.38 -2.34
CA VAL A 52 3.32 -8.70 -1.61
C VAL A 52 2.64 -9.93 -2.20
N ILE A 53 2.60 -10.05 -3.53
CA ILE A 53 1.99 -11.19 -4.23
C ILE A 53 2.78 -12.48 -3.93
N LYS A 54 4.10 -12.45 -4.08
CA LYS A 54 5.00 -13.59 -3.81
C LYS A 54 4.88 -14.08 -2.37
N ALA A 55 4.82 -13.15 -1.41
CA ALA A 55 4.64 -13.47 0.00
C ALA A 55 3.20 -13.92 0.36
N ARG A 56 2.26 -13.87 -0.60
CA ARG A 56 0.82 -14.11 -0.40
C ARG A 56 0.20 -13.20 0.67
N GLY A 57 0.74 -11.98 0.77
CA GLY A 57 0.38 -10.99 1.78
C GLY A 57 1.58 -10.52 2.59
N ALA A 58 1.78 -9.21 2.65
CA ALA A 58 2.90 -8.59 3.34
C ALA A 58 2.68 -7.08 3.50
N MET A 59 3.52 -6.47 4.33
CA MET A 59 3.90 -5.07 4.23
C MET A 59 5.29 -5.00 3.61
N VAL A 60 5.46 -4.19 2.57
CA VAL A 60 6.70 -4.10 1.79
C VAL A 60 7.10 -2.64 1.60
N ALA A 61 8.39 -2.35 1.75
CA ALA A 61 9.01 -1.09 1.36
C ALA A 61 10.18 -1.36 0.39
N VAL A 62 10.24 -0.59 -0.69
CA VAL A 62 11.25 -0.70 -1.75
C VAL A 62 11.90 0.65 -1.97
N ARG A 63 13.23 0.69 -2.03
CA ARG A 63 14.01 1.88 -2.37
C ARG A 63 15.24 1.46 -3.18
N GLY A 64 15.26 1.78 -4.46
CA GLY A 64 16.21 1.21 -5.42
C GLY A 64 16.19 -0.32 -5.34
N ASN A 65 17.35 -0.94 -5.14
CA ASN A 65 17.47 -2.40 -5.04
C ASN A 65 17.16 -2.97 -3.64
N THR A 66 16.96 -2.12 -2.62
CA THR A 66 16.65 -2.57 -1.27
C THR A 66 15.17 -2.91 -1.16
N ARG A 67 14.87 -4.11 -0.67
CA ARG A 67 13.52 -4.60 -0.41
C ARG A 67 13.42 -5.04 1.04
N THR A 68 12.54 -4.40 1.79
CA THR A 68 12.26 -4.72 3.20
C THR A 68 10.83 -5.23 3.30
N LEU A 69 10.60 -6.34 3.98
CA LEU A 69 9.28 -6.95 4.07
C LEU A 69 8.96 -7.56 5.45
N LEU A 70 7.70 -7.44 5.83
CA LEU A 70 7.05 -8.19 6.90
C LEU A 70 6.00 -9.12 6.28
N PRO A 71 6.20 -10.45 6.30
CA PRO A 71 5.21 -11.38 5.76
C PRO A 71 3.95 -11.40 6.65
N LEU A 72 2.79 -11.40 6.00
CA LEU A 72 1.47 -11.50 6.64
C LEU A 72 0.74 -12.75 6.14
N ASP A 73 1.35 -13.91 6.35
CA ASP A 73 0.96 -15.20 5.76
C ASP A 73 -0.43 -15.70 6.21
N CYS A 74 -0.97 -15.18 7.31
CA CYS A 74 -2.35 -15.42 7.71
C CYS A 74 -3.29 -14.42 7.04
N CYS A 75 -3.97 -14.87 5.97
CA CYS A 75 -4.96 -14.10 5.19
C CYS A 75 -4.45 -12.78 4.58
N GLY A 76 -3.14 -12.56 4.55
CA GLY A 76 -2.55 -11.27 4.19
C GLY A 76 -2.76 -10.17 5.22
N LEU A 77 -3.06 -10.51 6.46
CA LEU A 77 -3.37 -9.57 7.54
C LEU A 77 -2.48 -9.75 8.77
N MET A 78 -2.11 -10.98 9.11
CA MET A 78 -1.32 -11.30 10.29
C MET A 78 -0.12 -12.18 9.92
N SER A 79 0.95 -12.05 10.70
CA SER A 79 2.15 -12.89 10.57
C SER A 79 2.08 -14.06 11.55
N THR A 80 2.56 -15.23 11.13
CA THR A 80 2.79 -16.37 12.05
C THR A 80 4.14 -16.27 12.79
N LEU A 81 4.97 -15.27 12.49
CA LEU A 81 6.24 -15.05 13.16
C LEU A 81 6.07 -14.71 14.65
N PRO A 82 7.03 -15.08 15.51
CA PRO A 82 7.07 -14.63 16.90
C PRO A 82 7.07 -13.09 16.99
N TYR A 83 6.37 -12.54 17.99
CA TYR A 83 6.23 -11.09 18.21
C TYR A 83 7.57 -10.31 18.08
N PRO A 84 8.71 -10.75 18.65
CA PRO A 84 9.95 -9.98 18.57
C PRO A 84 10.45 -9.84 17.13
N GLN A 85 10.22 -10.86 16.30
CA GLN A 85 10.60 -10.82 14.88
C GLN A 85 9.67 -9.92 14.08
N VAL A 86 8.37 -9.92 14.39
CA VAL A 86 7.40 -8.99 13.78
C VAL A 86 7.79 -7.55 14.11
N ALA A 87 8.09 -7.25 15.38
CA ALA A 87 8.49 -5.93 15.84
C ALA A 87 9.79 -5.46 15.16
N ALA A 88 10.80 -6.34 15.06
CA ALA A 88 12.06 -6.03 14.38
C ALA A 88 11.84 -5.69 12.89
N ARG A 89 11.05 -6.51 12.17
CA ARG A 89 10.75 -6.27 10.75
C ARG A 89 9.92 -5.00 10.53
N LEU A 90 8.99 -4.70 11.43
CA LEU A 90 8.22 -3.45 11.37
C LEU A 90 9.14 -2.23 11.59
N SER A 91 10.11 -2.34 12.50
CA SER A 91 11.16 -1.32 12.67
C SER A 91 12.00 -1.14 11.40
N ASP A 92 12.37 -2.22 10.73
CA ASP A 92 13.14 -2.15 9.49
C ASP A 92 12.35 -1.53 8.33
N LEU A 93 11.04 -1.83 8.24
CA LEU A 93 10.12 -1.14 7.31
C LEU A 93 10.09 0.36 7.60
N HIS A 94 9.95 0.75 8.87
CA HIS A 94 9.95 2.15 9.27
C HIS A 94 11.26 2.86 8.89
N LYS A 95 12.43 2.26 9.19
CA LYS A 95 13.74 2.80 8.77
C LYS A 95 13.81 2.99 7.25
N THR A 96 13.31 2.02 6.49
CA THR A 96 13.27 2.10 5.01
C THR A 96 12.41 3.27 4.56
N THR A 97 11.25 3.48 5.18
CA THR A 97 10.36 4.62 4.86
C THR A 97 10.95 5.97 5.21
N VAL A 98 11.70 6.06 6.32
CA VAL A 98 12.44 7.29 6.67
C VAL A 98 13.50 7.60 5.61
N LEU A 99 14.24 6.59 5.13
CA LEU A 99 15.23 6.78 4.06
C LEU A 99 14.62 7.21 2.72
N MET A 100 13.34 6.91 2.48
CA MET A 100 12.58 7.40 1.33
C MET A 100 12.14 8.86 1.47
N GLY A 101 12.27 9.47 2.66
CA GLY A 101 11.70 10.78 3.00
C GLY A 101 10.25 10.72 3.46
N GLY A 102 9.80 9.53 3.90
CA GLY A 102 8.43 9.28 4.32
C GLY A 102 8.00 10.09 5.54
N ILE A 103 6.70 10.37 5.62
CA ILE A 103 6.05 10.80 6.86
C ILE A 103 6.16 9.72 7.95
N VAL A 104 5.80 10.09 9.18
CA VAL A 104 5.64 9.13 10.28
C VAL A 104 4.51 8.15 9.95
N ASP A 105 4.73 6.86 10.21
CA ASP A 105 3.78 5.76 10.05
C ASP A 105 3.02 5.71 8.70
N PRO A 106 3.71 5.72 7.55
CA PRO A 106 3.06 5.83 6.24
C PRO A 106 2.18 4.61 5.92
N PHE A 107 2.49 3.43 6.47
CA PHE A 107 1.63 2.25 6.32
C PHE A 107 0.26 2.40 6.98
N MET A 108 0.14 3.21 8.04
CA MET A 108 -1.15 3.50 8.66
C MET A 108 -2.01 4.34 7.70
N TYR A 109 -1.45 5.40 7.11
CA TYR A 109 -2.17 6.20 6.12
C TYR A 109 -2.51 5.40 4.86
N LEU A 110 -1.59 4.53 4.42
CA LEU A 110 -1.81 3.64 3.29
C LEU A 110 -3.01 2.72 3.53
N SER A 111 -3.16 2.17 4.74
CA SER A 111 -4.25 1.24 5.03
C SER A 111 -5.63 1.91 4.96
N PHE A 112 -5.73 3.21 5.24
CA PHE A 112 -6.99 3.96 5.14
C PHE A 112 -7.24 4.61 3.76
N LEU A 113 -6.27 4.56 2.84
CA LEU A 113 -6.39 5.20 1.52
C LEU A 113 -7.55 4.61 0.70
N SER A 114 -7.88 3.32 0.94
CA SER A 114 -8.97 2.60 0.27
C SER A 114 -10.29 2.57 1.04
N LEU A 115 -10.38 3.20 2.21
CA LEU A 115 -11.56 3.08 3.07
C LEU A 115 -12.69 3.97 2.55
N THR A 116 -13.66 3.38 1.85
CA THR A 116 -14.73 4.08 1.13
C THR A 116 -15.85 4.64 2.02
N VAL A 117 -15.75 4.52 3.34
CA VAL A 117 -16.78 4.93 4.31
C VAL A 117 -16.37 6.11 5.19
N ILE A 118 -15.19 6.69 4.95
CA ILE A 118 -14.72 7.91 5.63
C ILE A 118 -14.65 9.10 4.63
N PRO A 119 -14.90 10.35 5.07
CA PRO A 119 -15.07 11.50 4.16
C PRO A 119 -13.86 11.74 3.24
N SER A 120 -14.10 12.23 2.00
CA SER A 120 -13.15 12.58 0.92
C SER A 120 -12.89 11.52 -0.17
N LEU A 121 -12.01 11.84 -1.14
CA LEU A 121 -11.62 10.98 -2.26
C LEU A 121 -10.77 9.79 -1.77
N ARG A 122 -11.06 8.61 -2.32
CA ARG A 122 -10.43 7.33 -1.96
C ARG A 122 -9.91 6.60 -3.19
N ILE A 123 -8.91 5.74 -3.00
CA ILE A 123 -8.38 4.88 -4.06
C ILE A 123 -8.88 3.46 -3.86
N THR A 124 -9.67 2.99 -4.82
CA THR A 124 -10.17 1.62 -4.85
C THR A 124 -9.43 0.81 -5.92
N ASP A 125 -9.72 -0.47 -5.98
CA ASP A 125 -9.27 -1.32 -7.07
C ASP A 125 -9.95 -1.01 -8.42
N ARG A 126 -10.85 -0.02 -8.48
CA ARG A 126 -11.45 0.54 -9.70
C ARG A 126 -10.89 1.92 -10.08
N GLY A 127 -10.10 2.55 -9.21
CA GLY A 127 -9.58 3.90 -9.40
C GLY A 127 -10.07 4.86 -8.31
N LEU A 128 -10.22 6.14 -8.67
CA LEU A 128 -10.64 7.20 -7.77
C LEU A 128 -12.15 7.09 -7.45
N PHE A 129 -12.48 7.14 -6.17
CA PHE A 129 -13.85 7.04 -5.66
C PHE A 129 -14.17 8.23 -4.75
N ASP A 130 -15.26 8.93 -5.03
CA ASP A 130 -15.77 9.99 -4.17
C ASP A 130 -16.72 9.39 -3.14
N ALA A 131 -16.29 9.34 -1.87
CA ALA A 131 -17.09 8.79 -0.79
C ALA A 131 -18.31 9.66 -0.42
N ALA A 132 -18.26 10.97 -0.71
CA ALA A 132 -19.38 11.88 -0.44
C ALA A 132 -20.46 11.79 -1.53
N ALA A 133 -20.05 11.76 -2.81
CA ALA A 133 -20.97 11.56 -3.94
C ALA A 133 -21.31 10.08 -4.20
N PHE A 134 -20.61 9.17 -3.51
CA PHE A 134 -20.74 7.71 -3.61
C PHE A 134 -20.65 7.15 -5.04
N ARG A 135 -19.64 7.62 -5.79
CA ARG A 135 -19.43 7.20 -7.18
C ARG A 135 -17.95 7.18 -7.54
N ASP A 136 -17.60 6.34 -8.52
CA ASP A 136 -16.30 6.41 -9.17
C ASP A 136 -16.19 7.72 -9.97
N VAL A 137 -15.01 8.33 -9.99
CA VAL A 137 -14.74 9.62 -10.67
C VAL A 137 -13.49 9.50 -11.55
N PRO A 138 -13.41 10.24 -12.67
CA PRO A 138 -12.25 10.18 -13.55
C PRO A 138 -10.99 10.75 -12.87
N LEU A 139 -9.83 10.21 -13.24
CA LEU A 139 -8.53 10.69 -12.74
C LEU A 139 -8.12 12.02 -13.40
N PHE A 140 -8.49 12.21 -14.66
CA PHE A 140 -8.17 13.41 -15.44
C PHE A 140 -9.46 14.15 -15.78
N LEU A 141 -9.39 15.49 -15.79
CA LEU A 141 -10.43 16.35 -16.33
C LEU A 141 -10.27 16.42 -17.86
N GLU A 142 -11.39 16.59 -18.56
CA GLU A 142 -11.41 16.90 -20.00
C GLU A 142 -11.11 18.39 -20.27
#